data_AF-A0A2E3WXV5-F1
#
_entry.id   AF-A0A2E3WXV5-F1
#
_cell.length_a   1.000
_cell.length_b   1.000
_cell.length_c   1.000
_cell.angle_alpha   90.00
_cell.angle_beta   90.00
_cell.angle_gamma   90.00
#
_symmetry.space_group_name_H-M   'P 1'
#
loop_
_entity.id
_entity.type
_entity.pdbx_description
1 polymer ?
#
loop_
_entity_poly.entity_id
_entity_poly.type
_entity_poly.pdbx_seq_one_letter_code
_entity_poly.pdbx_strand_id
1 'polypeptide(L)'
;MRKPNESIYEYLKKKYSLPTYAHHKAPMSRRDLIKLGAIAGGAFAMPSLFPAHTWAATRPHIPFLCFDLAGGLGLPANFLVGQRGGPQELCDKYQQHGWNPLDGVDKSFGLPMSVQSSQILTGLKETLPEAILNQGTNRLFQMASMATFSLDDDGETPQSALTLISKAGLIGEKLKSGIGLKSSPSGGHTRPYLPDSSFRPKYLRGISEVETMTSIGSFFMNLPKSAKEEIFSQWSDHAVNYPELQAAYDDLANFGDSHTKGDPRKVESVRNIYTDMTNNSTEALRAAVVYNVLKGYSGPGVITIEDCDYHDGSSTTGDAKDLEFGRELGRAVALAHALETPLFIHIITDGGVYANSESYDRKWLGDASLHALSIMGFYDPTGKTEQLKLQLGHYTREGEVSLSNNNPVANEAGMIKAVLSNYLALNGLEGNIQELTGMRIQPATIDELRVFG
;
A
#
# COMPACT_ATOMS: atom_id res chain seq x y z
N MET A 1 47.15 6.36 -15.93
CA MET A 1 47.37 5.01 -16.49
C MET A 1 47.76 4.07 -15.36
N ARG A 2 47.29 2.82 -15.39
CA ARG A 2 47.45 1.80 -14.33
C ARG A 2 48.91 1.32 -14.25
N LYS A 3 49.48 1.19 -13.05
CA LYS A 3 50.84 0.65 -12.88
C LYS A 3 50.86 -0.88 -13.05
N PRO A 4 51.98 -1.50 -13.50
CA PRO A 4 52.04 -2.93 -13.85
C PRO A 4 51.64 -3.89 -12.73
N ASN A 5 51.88 -3.53 -11.46
CA ASN A 5 51.61 -4.39 -10.29
C ASN A 5 50.43 -3.89 -9.44
N GLU A 6 49.69 -2.90 -9.92
CA GLU A 6 48.51 -2.36 -9.23
C GLU A 6 47.28 -3.19 -9.60
N SER A 7 46.55 -3.69 -8.60
CA SER A 7 45.29 -4.41 -8.86
C SER A 7 44.28 -3.47 -9.51
N ILE A 8 43.39 -4.01 -10.36
CA ILE A 8 42.33 -3.21 -11.00
C ILE A 8 41.46 -2.49 -9.95
N TYR A 9 41.29 -3.10 -8.77
CA TYR A 9 40.52 -2.55 -7.67
C TYR A 9 41.19 -1.30 -7.06
N GLU A 10 42.49 -1.37 -6.78
CA GLU A 10 43.29 -0.24 -6.24
C GLU A 10 43.27 0.96 -7.20
N TYR A 11 43.47 0.70 -8.50
CA TYR A 11 43.44 1.73 -9.53
C TYR A 11 42.07 2.44 -9.63
N LEU A 12 40.97 1.69 -9.56
CA LEU A 12 39.61 2.25 -9.64
C LEU A 12 39.21 2.99 -8.36
N LYS A 13 39.57 2.47 -7.19
CA LYS A 13 39.36 3.12 -5.89
C LYS A 13 40.01 4.50 -5.83
N LYS A 14 41.22 4.63 -6.38
CA LYS A 14 41.97 5.89 -6.43
C LYS A 14 41.46 6.86 -7.50
N LYS A 15 40.91 6.35 -8.61
CA LYS A 15 40.40 7.18 -9.71
C LYS A 15 39.00 7.77 -9.43
N TYR A 16 38.18 7.10 -8.63
CA TYR A 16 36.77 7.46 -8.43
C TYR A 16 36.39 7.84 -6.98
N SER A 17 37.38 7.99 -6.08
CA SER A 17 37.18 8.48 -4.70
C SER A 17 36.01 7.82 -3.95
N LEU A 18 35.91 6.49 -4.02
CA LEU A 18 34.85 5.75 -3.31
C LEU A 18 35.07 5.84 -1.79
N PRO A 19 34.05 6.23 -0.99
CA PRO A 19 34.20 6.45 0.44
C PRO A 19 34.60 5.16 1.18
N THR A 20 35.57 5.29 2.09
CA THR A 20 36.05 4.21 2.96
C THR A 20 35.11 4.04 4.15
N TYR A 21 34.30 2.98 4.14
CA TYR A 21 33.54 2.52 5.31
C TYR A 21 34.50 1.79 6.26
N ALA A 22 34.86 2.42 7.38
CA ALA A 22 35.88 1.93 8.30
C ALA A 22 35.44 0.77 9.21
N HIS A 23 34.14 0.41 9.25
CA HIS A 23 33.63 -0.59 10.20
C HIS A 23 32.68 -1.65 9.63
N HIS A 24 32.56 -1.78 8.31
CA HIS A 24 31.79 -2.86 7.69
C HIS A 24 32.59 -3.50 6.55
N LYS A 25 32.66 -4.84 6.53
CA LYS A 25 33.20 -5.58 5.37
C LYS A 25 32.39 -5.18 4.14
N ALA A 26 33.09 -4.86 3.04
CA ALA A 26 32.44 -4.52 1.78
C ALA A 26 31.52 -5.67 1.32
N PRO A 27 30.33 -5.38 0.77
CA PRO A 27 29.43 -6.40 0.24
C PRO A 27 30.11 -7.18 -0.88
N MET A 28 29.90 -8.49 -0.93
CA MET A 28 30.46 -9.33 -2.00
C MET A 28 29.87 -8.94 -3.35
N SER A 29 30.72 -8.67 -4.33
CA SER A 29 30.25 -8.43 -5.69
C SER A 29 29.96 -9.74 -6.42
N ARG A 30 29.16 -9.70 -7.51
CA ARG A 30 28.98 -10.84 -8.43
C ARG A 30 30.30 -11.49 -8.86
N ARG A 31 31.35 -10.67 -8.97
CA ARG A 31 32.68 -11.11 -9.38
C ARG A 31 33.44 -11.83 -8.27
N ASP A 32 33.09 -11.60 -7.02
CA ASP A 32 33.70 -12.28 -5.86
C ASP A 32 33.05 -13.65 -5.65
N LEU A 33 31.74 -13.78 -5.89
CA LEU A 33 31.02 -15.07 -5.94
C LEU A 33 31.56 -16.02 -7.04
N ILE A 34 31.87 -15.48 -8.22
CA ILE A 34 32.49 -16.27 -9.32
C ILE A 34 33.91 -16.73 -8.95
N LYS A 35 34.68 -15.89 -8.23
CA LYS A 35 36.05 -16.23 -7.79
C LYS A 35 36.09 -17.25 -6.66
N LEU A 36 35.03 -17.39 -5.88
CA LEU A 36 34.89 -18.36 -4.79
C LEU A 36 34.65 -19.79 -5.28
N GLY A 37 34.52 -20.02 -6.59
CA GLY A 37 34.29 -21.36 -7.14
C GLY A 37 32.84 -21.85 -7.03
N ALA A 38 31.93 -21.05 -6.43
CA ALA A 38 30.51 -21.38 -6.28
C ALA A 38 29.73 -21.43 -7.61
N ILE A 39 30.35 -21.04 -8.73
CA ILE A 39 29.82 -21.21 -10.09
C ILE A 39 30.96 -21.80 -10.94
N ALA A 40 31.22 -23.10 -10.77
CA ALA A 40 32.15 -23.84 -11.63
C ALA A 40 31.37 -24.43 -12.82
N GLY A 41 31.32 -23.71 -13.94
CA GLY A 41 30.75 -24.26 -15.18
C GLY A 41 30.33 -23.20 -16.18
N GLY A 42 31.20 -22.88 -17.13
CA GLY A 42 30.82 -22.05 -18.27
C GLY A 42 29.82 -22.77 -19.18
N ALA A 43 28.52 -22.47 -19.02
CA ALA A 43 27.48 -22.66 -20.05
C ALA A 43 26.10 -22.09 -19.69
N PHE A 44 25.85 -21.68 -18.44
CA PHE A 44 24.54 -21.14 -18.06
C PHE A 44 24.66 -19.68 -17.65
N ALA A 45 24.35 -18.79 -18.59
CA ALA A 45 24.10 -17.39 -18.29
C ALA A 45 22.80 -17.32 -17.46
N MET A 46 22.92 -17.44 -16.14
CA MET A 46 21.83 -17.27 -15.16
C MET A 46 21.45 -15.79 -15.07
N PRO A 47 20.34 -15.34 -15.67
CA PRO A 47 19.86 -14.00 -15.44
C PRO A 47 19.13 -14.00 -14.08
N SER A 48 19.62 -13.19 -13.14
CA SER A 48 18.86 -12.66 -11.99
C SER A 48 18.69 -13.46 -10.68
N LEU A 49 19.42 -14.56 -10.41
CA LEU A 49 19.33 -15.23 -9.09
C LEU A 49 19.82 -14.41 -7.89
N PHE A 50 20.53 -13.30 -8.12
CA PHE A 50 20.96 -12.39 -7.08
C PHE A 50 20.47 -10.98 -7.42
N PRO A 51 19.40 -10.48 -6.79
CA PRO A 51 19.12 -9.05 -6.81
C PRO A 51 20.32 -8.34 -6.19
N ALA A 52 20.89 -7.38 -6.91
CA ALA A 52 21.86 -6.47 -6.34
C ALA A 52 21.23 -5.82 -5.09
N HIS A 53 22.02 -5.72 -4.02
CA HIS A 53 21.66 -5.21 -2.70
C HIS A 53 20.88 -6.22 -1.84
N THR A 54 21.62 -7.12 -1.17
CA THR A 54 21.33 -7.47 0.23
C THR A 54 21.70 -6.26 1.11
N TRP A 55 21.36 -6.28 2.40
CA TRP A 55 21.42 -5.16 3.37
C TRP A 55 20.21 -4.22 3.37
N ALA A 56 19.05 -4.75 3.74
CA ALA A 56 18.31 -4.17 4.86
C ALA A 56 17.95 -5.35 5.76
N ALA A 57 18.30 -5.29 7.05
CA ALA A 57 17.59 -6.10 8.03
C ALA A 57 16.13 -5.65 7.90
N THR A 58 15.29 -6.45 7.22
CA THR A 58 13.86 -6.20 7.11
C THR A 58 13.31 -6.27 8.52
N ARG A 59 13.23 -5.13 9.20
CA ARG A 59 12.26 -5.01 10.28
C ARG A 59 10.91 -5.35 9.63
N PRO A 60 10.09 -6.20 10.24
CA PRO A 60 8.74 -6.39 9.76
C PRO A 60 8.06 -5.01 9.83
N HIS A 61 7.91 -4.38 8.67
CA HIS A 61 7.19 -3.13 8.53
C HIS A 61 5.72 -3.45 8.33
N ILE A 62 4.85 -2.58 8.83
CA ILE A 62 3.41 -2.71 8.60
C ILE A 62 3.15 -2.67 7.09
N PRO A 63 2.51 -3.69 6.49
CA PRO A 63 2.07 -3.65 5.10
C PRO A 63 1.24 -2.40 4.78
N PHE A 64 1.44 -1.83 3.60
CA PHE A 64 0.76 -0.62 3.15
C PHE A 64 -0.03 -0.90 1.87
N LEU A 65 -1.31 -0.59 1.89
CA LEU A 65 -2.20 -0.71 0.74
C LEU A 65 -2.84 0.64 0.41
N CYS A 66 -2.70 1.07 -0.85
CA CYS A 66 -3.39 2.24 -1.37
C CYS A 66 -4.63 1.78 -2.14
N PHE A 67 -5.79 2.34 -1.84
CA PHE A 67 -6.96 2.30 -2.70
C PHE A 67 -7.02 3.59 -3.50
N ASP A 68 -6.96 3.45 -4.82
CA ASP A 68 -6.95 4.54 -5.77
C ASP A 68 -8.28 4.52 -6.54
N LEU A 69 -9.18 5.42 -6.15
CA LEU A 69 -10.53 5.53 -6.69
C LEU A 69 -10.48 6.47 -7.89
N ALA A 70 -10.48 5.89 -9.10
CA ALA A 70 -10.26 6.62 -10.34
C ALA A 70 -11.58 7.24 -10.83
N GLY A 71 -11.67 8.56 -10.76
CA GLY A 71 -12.89 9.33 -10.93
C GLY A 71 -13.52 9.69 -9.57
N GLY A 72 -14.01 10.92 -9.41
CA GLY A 72 -14.35 11.51 -8.12
C GLY A 72 -15.42 10.77 -7.33
N LEU A 73 -15.04 9.79 -6.52
CA LEU A 73 -15.99 9.04 -5.70
C LEU A 73 -16.60 9.97 -4.64
N GLY A 74 -17.91 9.91 -4.45
CA GLY A 74 -18.67 10.66 -3.45
C GLY A 74 -18.40 10.18 -2.01
N LEU A 75 -17.14 10.21 -1.57
CA LEU A 75 -16.74 9.77 -0.22
C LEU A 75 -17.51 10.54 0.87
N PRO A 76 -17.74 11.87 0.78
CA PRO A 76 -18.56 12.58 1.77
C PRO A 76 -20.03 12.15 1.82
N ALA A 77 -20.52 11.40 0.83
CA ALA A 77 -21.85 10.80 0.86
C ALA A 77 -21.94 9.57 1.78
N ASN A 78 -20.79 9.02 2.15
CA ASN A 78 -20.66 7.81 2.96
C ASN A 78 -20.19 8.15 4.37
N PHE A 79 -19.25 9.09 4.50
CA PHE A 79 -18.56 9.41 5.75
C PHE A 79 -19.00 10.76 6.31
N LEU A 80 -19.17 10.83 7.64
CA LEU A 80 -19.44 12.07 8.35
C LEU A 80 -18.15 12.90 8.46
N VAL A 81 -18.14 14.07 7.83
CA VAL A 81 -17.06 15.05 7.92
C VAL A 81 -17.64 16.38 8.36
N GLY A 82 -17.14 16.91 9.46
CA GLY A 82 -17.65 18.12 10.07
C GLY A 82 -16.72 19.31 9.91
N GLN A 83 -17.10 20.39 10.58
CA GLN A 83 -16.33 21.61 10.72
C GLN A 83 -15.12 21.39 11.65
N ARG A 84 -14.51 22.49 12.10
CA ARG A 84 -13.22 22.49 12.80
C ARG A 84 -13.23 21.70 14.11
N GLY A 85 -14.37 21.62 14.79
CA GLY A 85 -14.58 20.82 16.01
C GLY A 85 -14.66 19.31 15.77
N GLY A 86 -14.55 18.85 14.52
CA GLY A 86 -14.59 17.45 14.13
C GLY A 86 -15.98 17.03 13.62
N PRO A 87 -16.19 15.72 13.37
CA PRO A 87 -17.40 15.21 12.71
C PRO A 87 -18.71 15.55 13.41
N GLN A 88 -18.69 15.85 14.72
CA GLN A 88 -19.88 16.21 15.48
C GLN A 88 -20.31 17.66 15.31
N GLU A 89 -19.40 18.54 14.85
CA GLU A 89 -19.76 19.90 14.45
C GLU A 89 -20.22 19.87 12.99
N LEU A 90 -21.51 19.62 12.78
CA LEU A 90 -22.10 19.41 11.46
C LEU A 90 -21.96 20.64 10.55
N CYS A 91 -21.70 20.41 9.26
CA CYS A 91 -21.90 21.38 8.18
C CYS A 91 -23.40 21.63 7.94
N ASP A 92 -23.73 22.73 7.27
CA ASP A 92 -25.12 23.10 6.96
C ASP A 92 -25.64 22.47 5.65
N LYS A 93 -24.75 22.08 4.74
CA LYS A 93 -25.08 21.71 3.35
C LYS A 93 -24.88 20.24 3.00
N TYR A 94 -25.25 19.33 3.91
CA TYR A 94 -25.15 17.89 3.65
C TYR A 94 -26.04 17.39 2.48
N GLN A 95 -27.04 18.19 2.05
CA GLN A 95 -27.81 17.93 0.83
C GLN A 95 -26.90 17.74 -0.39
N GLN A 96 -25.83 18.55 -0.50
CA GLN A 96 -24.85 18.45 -1.57
C GLN A 96 -24.01 17.16 -1.51
N HIS A 97 -24.03 16.45 -0.39
CA HIS A 97 -23.43 15.12 -0.24
C HIS A 97 -24.46 14.00 -0.39
N GLY A 98 -25.75 14.32 -0.57
CA GLY A 98 -26.81 13.34 -0.83
C GLY A 98 -27.24 12.52 0.39
N TRP A 99 -27.09 13.04 1.63
CA TRP A 99 -27.59 12.35 2.83
C TRP A 99 -27.76 13.31 4.01
N ASN A 100 -28.56 12.94 5.01
CA ASN A 100 -28.76 13.73 6.22
C ASN A 100 -28.06 13.05 7.42
N PRO A 101 -27.09 13.70 8.08
CA PRO A 101 -26.36 13.10 9.20
C PRO A 101 -27.25 12.85 10.45
N LEU A 102 -28.41 13.50 10.53
CA LEU A 102 -29.37 13.28 11.63
C LEU A 102 -30.13 11.96 11.50
N ASP A 103 -30.08 11.31 10.33
CA ASP A 103 -30.74 10.03 10.07
C ASP A 103 -30.00 8.83 10.70
N GLY A 104 -28.84 9.08 11.31
CA GLY A 104 -28.06 8.12 12.09
C GLY A 104 -26.72 7.79 11.45
N VAL A 105 -25.73 7.52 12.31
CA VAL A 105 -24.38 7.13 11.89
C VAL A 105 -23.88 5.88 12.61
N ASP A 106 -23.22 5.01 11.86
CA ASP A 106 -22.47 3.87 12.36
C ASP A 106 -21.06 4.32 12.76
N LYS A 107 -20.56 3.90 13.92
CA LYS A 107 -19.23 4.27 14.45
C LYS A 107 -18.33 3.06 14.69
N SER A 108 -18.65 1.92 14.08
CA SER A 108 -17.97 0.64 14.31
C SER A 108 -16.49 0.72 13.93
N PHE A 109 -16.14 1.53 12.92
CA PHE A 109 -14.79 1.67 12.40
C PHE A 109 -14.13 3.02 12.74
N GLY A 110 -14.60 3.71 13.78
CA GLY A 110 -14.04 5.00 14.21
C GLY A 110 -14.59 6.18 13.42
N LEU A 111 -14.34 6.24 12.11
CA LEU A 111 -14.90 7.24 11.20
C LEU A 111 -16.41 7.01 11.04
N PRO A 112 -17.29 7.95 11.46
CA PRO A 112 -18.72 7.71 11.38
C PRO A 112 -19.23 7.64 9.94
N MET A 113 -20.13 6.70 9.67
CA MET A 113 -20.68 6.45 8.33
C MET A 113 -22.20 6.50 8.33
N SER A 114 -22.83 6.96 7.24
CA SER A 114 -24.29 6.97 7.11
C SER A 114 -24.88 5.56 7.26
N VAL A 115 -25.83 5.35 8.16
CA VAL A 115 -26.50 4.04 8.31
C VAL A 115 -27.49 3.74 7.20
N GLN A 116 -28.01 4.77 6.54
CA GLN A 116 -29.05 4.63 5.51
C GLN A 116 -28.46 4.59 4.11
N SER A 117 -27.46 5.42 3.86
CA SER A 117 -26.99 5.70 2.50
C SER A 117 -25.67 5.03 2.18
N SER A 118 -24.82 4.73 3.18
CA SER A 118 -23.45 4.31 2.88
C SER A 118 -23.40 2.88 2.33
N GLN A 119 -23.15 2.77 1.03
CA GLN A 119 -22.90 1.48 0.38
C GLN A 119 -21.50 0.96 0.68
N ILE A 120 -20.55 1.85 1.02
CA ILE A 120 -19.24 1.44 1.57
C ILE A 120 -19.44 0.69 2.89
N LEU A 121 -20.29 1.20 3.80
CA LEU A 121 -20.62 0.54 5.07
C LEU A 121 -21.28 -0.82 4.83
N THR A 122 -22.21 -0.90 3.87
CA THR A 122 -22.84 -2.15 3.45
C THR A 122 -21.78 -3.16 2.99
N GLY A 123 -20.89 -2.78 2.08
CA GLY A 123 -19.84 -3.66 1.56
C GLY A 123 -18.85 -4.13 2.64
N LEU A 124 -18.49 -3.24 3.58
CA LEU A 124 -17.67 -3.60 4.74
C LEU A 124 -18.36 -4.66 5.60
N LYS A 125 -19.64 -4.47 5.92
CA LYS A 125 -20.42 -5.41 6.74
C LYS A 125 -20.66 -6.75 6.05
N GLU A 126 -20.73 -6.79 4.73
CA GLU A 126 -20.88 -8.03 3.96
C GLU A 126 -19.62 -8.89 3.94
N THR A 127 -18.43 -8.27 4.09
CA THR A 127 -17.15 -8.95 3.85
C THR A 127 -16.28 -9.11 5.08
N LEU A 128 -16.46 -8.27 6.10
CA LEU A 128 -15.71 -8.38 7.34
C LEU A 128 -16.23 -9.52 8.24
N PRO A 129 -15.35 -10.28 8.89
CA PRO A 129 -15.75 -11.32 9.83
C PRO A 129 -16.42 -10.70 11.07
N GLU A 130 -17.34 -11.45 11.71
CA GLU A 130 -18.03 -11.02 12.93
C GLU A 130 -17.09 -10.58 14.04
N ALA A 131 -15.90 -11.20 14.10
CA ALA A 131 -14.84 -10.84 15.03
C ALA A 131 -14.51 -9.35 14.95
N ILE A 132 -14.48 -8.74 13.75
CA ILE A 132 -14.21 -7.30 13.53
C ILE A 132 -15.46 -6.44 13.71
N LEU A 133 -16.64 -6.95 13.36
CA LEU A 133 -17.89 -6.18 13.43
C LEU A 133 -18.37 -5.95 14.87
N ASN A 134 -18.09 -6.86 15.80
CA ASN A 134 -18.71 -6.89 17.13
C ASN A 134 -17.73 -6.56 18.28
N GLN A 135 -16.95 -5.49 18.18
CA GLN A 135 -15.78 -5.28 19.06
C GLN A 135 -15.94 -4.28 20.21
N GLY A 136 -17.09 -3.62 20.33
CA GLY A 136 -17.28 -2.60 21.36
C GLY A 136 -16.24 -1.48 21.24
N THR A 137 -15.44 -1.26 22.28
CA THR A 137 -14.43 -0.17 22.32
C THR A 137 -13.06 -0.54 21.75
N ASN A 138 -12.69 -1.83 21.73
CA ASN A 138 -11.39 -2.29 21.24
C ASN A 138 -11.44 -2.60 19.74
N ARG A 139 -11.41 -1.55 18.91
CA ARG A 139 -11.51 -1.69 17.45
C ARG A 139 -10.21 -2.18 16.83
N LEU A 140 -10.24 -3.35 16.20
CA LEU A 140 -9.16 -3.88 15.36
C LEU A 140 -9.03 -3.10 14.06
N PHE A 141 -10.13 -2.59 13.49
CA PHE A 141 -10.10 -1.76 12.28
C PHE A 141 -10.65 -0.36 12.55
N GLN A 142 -9.83 0.65 12.28
CA GLN A 142 -10.11 2.05 12.57
C GLN A 142 -9.78 2.91 11.35
N MET A 143 -10.63 3.88 11.04
CA MET A 143 -10.45 4.83 9.93
C MET A 143 -10.59 6.27 10.42
N ALA A 144 -9.91 7.19 9.75
CA ALA A 144 -10.05 8.64 9.96
C ALA A 144 -10.06 9.38 8.63
N SER A 145 -10.86 10.44 8.56
CA SER A 145 -10.97 11.28 7.38
C SER A 145 -9.87 12.35 7.35
N MET A 146 -9.47 12.74 6.14
CA MET A 146 -8.61 13.88 5.85
C MET A 146 -9.36 14.76 4.85
N ALA A 147 -9.77 15.94 5.31
CA ALA A 147 -10.42 16.95 4.47
C ALA A 147 -9.38 17.60 3.54
N THR A 148 -9.13 16.93 2.43
CA THR A 148 -8.13 17.27 1.41
C THR A 148 -8.87 17.57 0.11
N PHE A 149 -8.58 18.71 -0.53
CA PHE A 149 -9.13 18.97 -1.86
C PHE A 149 -8.44 18.02 -2.86
N SER A 150 -9.14 17.67 -3.92
CA SER A 150 -8.56 17.00 -5.09
C SER A 150 -9.04 17.73 -6.31
N LEU A 151 -8.19 17.92 -7.31
CA LEU A 151 -8.68 18.31 -8.62
C LEU A 151 -9.52 17.16 -9.20
N ASP A 152 -10.55 17.52 -9.95
CA ASP A 152 -11.39 16.57 -10.68
C ASP A 152 -10.73 16.22 -12.02
N ASP A 153 -10.88 14.96 -12.46
CA ASP A 153 -10.32 14.41 -13.70
C ASP A 153 -8.81 14.58 -13.86
N ASP A 154 -8.07 14.67 -12.75
CA ASP A 154 -6.65 14.89 -12.74
C ASP A 154 -5.90 13.75 -12.06
N GLY A 155 -5.71 12.67 -12.82
CA GLY A 155 -4.76 11.61 -12.46
C GLY A 155 -3.32 12.11 -12.27
N GLU A 156 -3.01 13.36 -12.63
CA GLU A 156 -1.68 13.94 -12.47
C GLU A 156 -1.45 14.54 -11.07
N THR A 157 -2.49 14.75 -10.27
CA THR A 157 -2.35 15.29 -8.92
C THR A 157 -1.59 14.28 -8.03
N PRO A 158 -0.49 14.70 -7.35
CA PRO A 158 0.45 13.78 -6.71
C PRO A 158 -0.02 13.30 -5.33
N GLN A 159 -1.11 12.52 -5.25
CA GLN A 159 -1.73 12.11 -3.98
C GLN A 159 -1.24 10.76 -3.43
N SER A 160 -0.57 9.93 -4.23
CA SER A 160 -0.16 8.61 -3.76
C SER A 160 1.12 8.68 -2.92
N ALA A 161 1.05 8.22 -1.66
CA ALA A 161 2.20 8.14 -0.76
C ALA A 161 3.16 6.98 -1.07
N LEU A 162 2.80 6.11 -2.01
CA LEU A 162 3.44 4.80 -2.19
C LEU A 162 4.96 4.86 -2.29
N THR A 163 5.50 5.75 -3.13
CA THR A 163 6.95 5.80 -3.37
C THR A 163 7.71 6.31 -2.16
N LEU A 164 7.11 7.19 -1.35
CA LEU A 164 7.68 7.64 -0.09
C LEU A 164 7.68 6.51 0.94
N ILE A 165 6.62 5.71 0.99
CA ILE A 165 6.53 4.55 1.88
C ILE A 165 7.57 3.50 1.50
N SER A 166 7.72 3.19 0.21
CA SER A 166 8.79 2.31 -0.30
C SER A 166 10.17 2.86 0.05
N LYS A 167 10.39 4.16 -0.16
CA LYS A 167 11.65 4.83 0.18
C LYS A 167 11.93 4.80 1.68
N ALA A 168 10.90 4.88 2.51
CA ALA A 168 11.01 4.81 3.96
C ALA A 168 11.36 3.41 4.51
N GLY A 169 11.43 2.40 3.64
CA GLY A 169 11.92 1.07 3.98
C GLY A 169 10.90 -0.05 3.87
N LEU A 170 9.64 0.24 3.50
CA LEU A 170 8.69 -0.83 3.15
C LEU A 170 9.05 -1.39 1.76
N ILE A 171 10.00 -2.31 1.72
CA ILE A 171 10.39 -3.03 0.52
C ILE A 171 10.01 -4.51 0.65
N GLY A 172 9.49 -5.08 -0.42
CA GLY A 172 9.14 -6.50 -0.47
C GLY A 172 10.37 -7.41 -0.57
N GLU A 173 10.25 -8.63 -0.05
CA GLU A 173 11.28 -9.66 -0.15
C GLU A 173 11.61 -9.99 -1.61
N LYS A 174 10.58 -10.15 -2.45
CA LYS A 174 10.73 -10.50 -3.87
C LYS A 174 10.48 -9.30 -4.77
N LEU A 175 9.44 -8.52 -4.49
CA LEU A 175 9.04 -7.33 -5.25
C LEU A 175 9.32 -6.07 -4.44
N LYS A 176 10.58 -5.65 -4.44
CA LYS A 176 11.09 -4.51 -3.64
C LYS A 176 10.24 -3.24 -3.79
N SER A 177 9.87 -2.90 -5.03
CA SER A 177 9.20 -1.64 -5.36
C SER A 177 7.66 -1.67 -5.24
N GLY A 178 7.07 -2.80 -4.83
CA GLY A 178 5.61 -2.95 -4.72
C GLY A 178 4.92 -3.51 -5.97
N ILE A 179 3.59 -3.57 -5.93
CA ILE A 179 2.72 -4.15 -6.97
C ILE A 179 1.45 -3.30 -7.16
N GLY A 180 0.90 -3.24 -8.37
CA GLY A 180 -0.32 -2.48 -8.64
C GLY A 180 -1.08 -2.94 -9.88
N LEU A 181 -2.29 -2.40 -10.05
CA LEU A 181 -3.23 -2.77 -11.11
C LEU A 181 -3.16 -1.87 -12.36
N LYS A 182 -2.29 -0.85 -12.35
CA LYS A 182 -2.02 -0.02 -13.54
C LYS A 182 -0.54 0.02 -13.90
N SER A 183 -0.27 0.19 -15.18
CA SER A 183 1.08 0.45 -15.71
C SER A 183 1.48 1.92 -15.57
N SER A 184 1.51 2.43 -14.34
CA SER A 184 1.83 3.83 -14.02
C SER A 184 3.02 3.94 -13.05
N PRO A 185 3.53 5.16 -12.77
CA PRO A 185 4.57 5.37 -11.77
C PRO A 185 4.16 5.01 -10.33
N SER A 186 2.88 5.13 -9.98
CA SER A 186 2.32 4.76 -8.67
C SER A 186 1.78 3.34 -8.61
N GLY A 187 1.59 2.66 -9.75
CA GLY A 187 0.86 1.39 -9.82
C GLY A 187 -0.66 1.55 -9.84
N GLY A 188 -1.18 2.78 -9.72
CA GLY A 188 -2.60 3.13 -9.82
C GLY A 188 -2.90 4.20 -10.88
N HIS A 189 -4.04 4.85 -10.79
CA HIS A 189 -4.45 5.99 -11.62
C HIS A 189 -3.70 7.27 -11.21
N THR A 190 -3.69 7.57 -9.92
CA THR A 190 -3.18 8.83 -9.37
C THR A 190 -1.66 8.83 -9.24
N ARG A 191 -0.99 9.96 -9.55
CA ARG A 191 0.48 10.05 -9.51
C ARG A 191 1.07 9.92 -8.10
N PRO A 192 2.30 9.39 -7.98
CA PRO A 192 3.00 9.34 -6.69
C PRO A 192 3.56 10.71 -6.33
N TYR A 193 3.55 11.03 -5.03
CA TYR A 193 4.10 12.29 -4.51
C TYR A 193 5.58 12.47 -4.84
N LEU A 194 6.35 11.38 -4.76
CA LEU A 194 7.74 11.35 -5.18
C LEU A 194 7.90 10.45 -6.42
N PRO A 195 8.00 10.99 -7.64
CA PRO A 195 8.22 10.17 -8.82
C PRO A 195 9.66 9.65 -8.85
N ASP A 196 9.89 8.46 -8.32
CA ASP A 196 11.18 7.76 -8.35
C ASP A 196 11.03 6.40 -9.02
N SER A 197 11.75 6.21 -10.14
CA SER A 197 11.68 4.98 -10.94
C SER A 197 12.21 3.75 -10.20
N SER A 198 13.03 3.93 -9.15
CA SER A 198 13.55 2.86 -8.30
C SER A 198 12.44 2.21 -7.45
N PHE A 199 11.38 2.97 -7.16
CA PHE A 199 10.26 2.55 -6.32
C PHE A 199 8.95 2.38 -7.10
N ARG A 200 9.03 2.27 -8.42
CA ARG A 200 7.85 2.05 -9.28
C ARG A 200 7.29 0.63 -9.09
N PRO A 201 6.01 0.48 -8.74
CA PRO A 201 5.37 -0.83 -8.62
C PRO A 201 5.37 -1.64 -9.92
N LYS A 202 5.35 -2.96 -9.77
CA LYS A 202 5.13 -3.85 -10.90
C LYS A 202 3.65 -3.91 -11.25
N TYR A 203 3.34 -3.74 -12.52
CA TYR A 203 1.99 -3.89 -13.03
C TYR A 203 1.64 -5.38 -13.15
N LEU A 204 0.52 -5.76 -12.54
CA LEU A 204 0.00 -7.11 -12.58
C LEU A 204 -1.12 -7.24 -13.63
N ARG A 205 -0.93 -8.13 -14.63
CA ARG A 205 -1.97 -8.41 -15.65
C ARG A 205 -2.72 -9.70 -15.43
N GLY A 206 -2.13 -10.61 -14.66
CA GLY A 206 -2.72 -11.91 -14.36
C GLY A 206 -2.07 -12.52 -13.14
N ILE A 207 -2.83 -13.26 -12.34
CA ILE A 207 -2.34 -13.87 -11.10
C ILE A 207 -1.15 -14.81 -11.32
N SER A 208 -1.07 -15.50 -12.47
CA SER A 208 0.07 -16.36 -12.81
C SER A 208 1.37 -15.55 -12.99
N GLU A 209 1.31 -14.24 -13.27
CA GLU A 209 2.53 -13.41 -13.29
C GLU A 209 3.15 -13.30 -11.90
N VAL A 210 2.34 -13.30 -10.83
CA VAL A 210 2.85 -13.30 -9.45
C VAL A 210 3.73 -14.51 -9.18
N GLU A 211 3.35 -15.68 -9.70
CA GLU A 211 4.16 -16.90 -9.58
C GLU A 211 5.54 -16.70 -10.21
N THR A 212 5.60 -16.10 -11.39
CA THR A 212 6.87 -15.81 -12.07
C THR A 212 7.68 -14.73 -11.34
N MET A 213 7.00 -13.78 -10.72
CA MET A 213 7.57 -12.61 -10.06
C MET A 213 8.08 -12.89 -8.64
N THR A 214 7.49 -13.87 -7.96
CA THR A 214 7.82 -14.26 -6.58
C THR A 214 8.62 -15.55 -6.49
N SER A 215 8.75 -16.30 -7.58
CA SER A 215 9.62 -17.47 -7.67
C SER A 215 11.07 -17.08 -7.97
N ILE A 216 11.98 -18.01 -7.71
CA ILE A 216 13.41 -17.97 -8.07
C ILE A 216 13.68 -18.00 -9.60
N GLY A 217 12.66 -17.72 -10.42
CA GLY A 217 12.71 -17.64 -11.86
C GLY A 217 12.28 -18.93 -12.57
N SER A 218 11.54 -18.78 -13.66
CA SER A 218 11.05 -19.89 -14.49
C SER A 218 12.18 -20.78 -15.02
N PHE A 219 13.36 -20.22 -15.28
CA PHE A 219 14.54 -20.98 -15.67
C PHE A 219 14.93 -22.01 -14.61
N PHE A 220 15.08 -21.59 -13.35
CA PHE A 220 15.43 -22.50 -12.27
C PHE A 220 14.33 -23.53 -12.05
N MET A 221 13.06 -23.10 -12.09
CA MET A 221 11.91 -24.01 -11.92
C MET A 221 11.84 -25.10 -12.99
N ASN A 222 12.33 -24.83 -14.20
CA ASN A 222 12.32 -25.78 -15.32
C ASN A 222 13.57 -26.69 -15.38
N LEU A 223 14.53 -26.53 -14.47
CA LEU A 223 15.70 -27.42 -14.42
C LEU A 223 15.29 -28.85 -14.00
N PRO A 224 15.91 -29.90 -14.59
CA PRO A 224 15.76 -31.27 -14.11
C PRO A 224 16.08 -31.39 -12.62
N LYS A 225 15.39 -32.29 -11.92
CA LYS A 225 15.59 -32.52 -10.47
C LYS A 225 17.07 -32.72 -10.12
N SER A 226 17.78 -33.52 -10.90
CA SER A 226 19.22 -33.77 -10.73
C SER A 226 20.08 -32.51 -10.87
N ALA A 227 19.80 -31.64 -11.84
CA ALA A 227 20.56 -30.40 -12.04
C ALA A 227 20.32 -29.40 -10.89
N LYS A 228 19.09 -29.36 -10.38
CA LYS A 228 18.76 -28.55 -9.21
C LYS A 228 19.46 -29.10 -7.95
N GLU A 229 19.42 -30.41 -7.72
CA GLU A 229 20.11 -31.09 -6.60
C GLU A 229 21.64 -30.87 -6.64
N GLU A 230 22.23 -30.85 -7.84
CA GLU A 230 23.65 -30.59 -8.03
C GLU A 230 24.03 -29.13 -7.71
N ILE A 231 23.26 -28.15 -8.20
CA ILE A 231 23.41 -26.73 -7.82
C ILE A 231 23.29 -26.58 -6.29
N PHE A 232 22.34 -27.31 -5.69
CA PHE A 232 22.08 -27.27 -4.26
C PHE A 232 23.21 -27.87 -3.42
N SER A 233 23.76 -29.01 -3.83
CA SER A 233 24.94 -29.62 -3.20
C SER A 233 26.15 -28.69 -3.23
N GLN A 234 26.37 -28.00 -4.35
CA GLN A 234 27.46 -27.03 -4.47
C GLN A 234 27.24 -25.79 -3.60
N TRP A 235 25.98 -25.40 -3.36
CA TRP A 235 25.65 -24.25 -2.51
C TRP A 235 25.68 -24.59 -1.02
N SER A 236 25.30 -25.81 -0.61
CA SER A 236 25.38 -26.32 0.76
C SER A 236 26.78 -26.14 1.36
N ASP A 237 27.82 -26.54 0.63
CA ASP A 237 29.21 -26.49 1.09
C ASP A 237 29.72 -25.06 1.33
N HIS A 238 29.06 -24.07 0.72
CA HIS A 238 29.40 -22.65 0.85
C HIS A 238 28.41 -21.87 1.73
N ALA A 239 27.15 -22.30 1.88
CA ALA A 239 26.10 -21.61 2.62
C ALA A 239 26.42 -21.46 4.12
N VAL A 240 27.09 -22.47 4.71
CA VAL A 240 27.57 -22.43 6.10
C VAL A 240 28.47 -21.23 6.37
N ASN A 241 29.17 -20.73 5.35
CA ASN A 241 30.09 -19.60 5.46
C ASN A 241 29.46 -18.24 5.09
N TYR A 242 28.22 -18.23 4.56
CA TYR A 242 27.53 -17.04 4.07
C TYR A 242 26.05 -17.05 4.47
N PRO A 243 25.66 -16.35 5.55
CA PRO A 243 24.26 -16.28 6.01
C PRO A 243 23.26 -15.82 4.94
N GLU A 244 23.70 -15.02 3.97
CA GLU A 244 22.86 -14.57 2.84
C GLU A 244 22.50 -15.70 1.85
N LEU A 245 23.32 -16.75 1.75
CA LEU A 245 23.04 -17.94 0.96
C LEU A 245 22.17 -18.94 1.72
N GLN A 246 22.18 -18.91 3.05
CA GLN A 246 21.38 -19.80 3.88
C GLN A 246 19.88 -19.57 3.70
N ALA A 247 19.41 -18.32 3.62
CA ALA A 247 17.99 -18.04 3.39
C ALA A 247 17.50 -18.50 2.01
N ALA A 248 18.32 -18.32 0.96
CA ALA A 248 18.04 -18.86 -0.36
C ALA A 248 18.06 -20.40 -0.33
N TYR A 249 19.03 -20.99 0.36
CA TYR A 249 19.14 -22.43 0.56
C TYR A 249 17.93 -23.02 1.29
N ASP A 250 17.43 -22.39 2.36
CA ASP A 250 16.24 -22.84 3.09
C ASP A 250 14.96 -22.76 2.22
N ASP A 251 14.87 -21.75 1.34
CA ASP A 251 13.80 -21.60 0.35
C ASP A 251 13.86 -22.72 -0.72
N LEU A 252 15.08 -23.08 -1.12
CA LEU A 252 15.39 -24.11 -2.11
C LEU A 252 15.31 -25.53 -1.55
N ALA A 253 15.64 -25.76 -0.27
CA ALA A 253 15.72 -27.06 0.41
C ALA A 253 14.39 -27.81 0.44
N ASN A 254 13.27 -27.08 0.33
CA ASN A 254 11.93 -27.61 0.25
C ASN A 254 11.59 -28.16 -1.15
N PHE A 255 12.54 -28.84 -1.79
CA PHE A 255 12.56 -29.37 -3.15
C PHE A 255 11.32 -30.16 -3.63
N GLY A 256 10.38 -30.48 -2.75
CA GLY A 256 9.11 -31.17 -3.05
C GLY A 256 7.86 -30.27 -2.98
N ASP A 257 7.98 -29.07 -2.43
CA ASP A 257 6.85 -28.15 -2.24
C ASP A 257 6.96 -27.00 -3.25
N SER A 258 6.34 -27.22 -4.42
CA SER A 258 6.10 -26.20 -5.46
C SER A 258 5.11 -25.11 -5.01
N HIS A 259 5.29 -24.60 -3.80
CA HIS A 259 4.60 -23.42 -3.32
C HIS A 259 5.25 -22.22 -3.96
N THR A 260 4.66 -21.78 -5.08
CA THR A 260 4.77 -20.40 -5.54
C THR A 260 4.26 -19.53 -4.40
N LYS A 261 5.18 -19.12 -3.50
CA LYS A 261 4.86 -18.49 -2.21
C LYS A 261 3.86 -17.33 -2.36
N GLY A 262 3.91 -16.61 -3.47
CA GLY A 262 3.03 -15.50 -3.81
C GLY A 262 1.70 -15.83 -4.51
N ASP A 263 1.41 -17.09 -4.88
CA ASP A 263 0.14 -17.43 -5.54
C ASP A 263 -1.02 -17.54 -4.53
N PRO A 264 -1.95 -16.58 -4.52
CA PRO A 264 -3.04 -16.62 -3.55
C PRO A 264 -4.08 -17.72 -3.89
N ARG A 265 -4.08 -18.31 -5.10
CA ARG A 265 -4.95 -19.47 -5.44
C ARG A 265 -4.65 -20.70 -4.58
N LYS A 266 -3.44 -20.79 -4.03
CA LYS A 266 -2.98 -21.92 -3.22
C LYS A 266 -3.26 -21.73 -1.73
N VAL A 267 -3.87 -20.61 -1.35
CA VAL A 267 -4.05 -20.22 0.05
C VAL A 267 -5.53 -20.29 0.42
N GLU A 268 -5.85 -21.14 1.38
CA GLU A 268 -7.24 -21.38 1.80
C GLU A 268 -7.95 -20.11 2.29
N SER A 269 -7.28 -19.32 3.14
CA SER A 269 -7.85 -18.07 3.65
C SER A 269 -8.15 -17.07 2.53
N VAL A 270 -7.32 -17.02 1.48
CA VAL A 270 -7.62 -16.19 0.30
C VAL A 270 -8.84 -16.73 -0.43
N ARG A 271 -8.90 -18.04 -0.73
CA ARG A 271 -10.03 -18.63 -1.48
C ARG A 271 -11.37 -18.53 -0.75
N ASN A 272 -11.36 -18.42 0.57
CA ASN A 272 -12.56 -18.19 1.37
C ASN A 272 -13.09 -16.76 1.30
N ILE A 273 -12.22 -15.79 0.95
CA ILE A 273 -12.53 -14.36 0.91
C ILE A 273 -12.75 -13.88 -0.53
N TYR A 274 -11.91 -14.37 -1.44
CA TYR A 274 -11.89 -14.07 -2.87
C TYR A 274 -12.33 -15.30 -3.65
N THR A 275 -13.50 -15.20 -4.28
CA THR A 275 -14.21 -16.34 -4.88
C THR A 275 -13.89 -16.53 -6.35
N ASP A 276 -13.90 -15.47 -7.18
CA ASP A 276 -13.46 -15.56 -8.56
C ASP A 276 -11.94 -15.44 -8.67
N MET A 277 -11.27 -16.60 -8.65
CA MET A 277 -9.82 -16.71 -8.79
C MET A 277 -9.35 -17.02 -10.22
N THR A 278 -10.17 -16.70 -11.23
CA THR A 278 -9.79 -16.81 -12.65
C THR A 278 -8.61 -15.90 -12.97
N ASN A 279 -7.68 -16.33 -13.84
CA ASN A 279 -6.34 -15.69 -13.94
C ASN A 279 -6.33 -14.17 -14.12
N ASN A 280 -7.30 -13.62 -14.86
CA ASN A 280 -7.39 -12.20 -15.18
C ASN A 280 -8.66 -11.54 -14.60
N SER A 281 -9.39 -12.22 -13.70
CA SER A 281 -10.54 -11.59 -13.07
C SER A 281 -10.07 -10.45 -12.16
N THR A 282 -10.91 -9.42 -12.03
CA THR A 282 -10.65 -8.29 -11.13
C THR A 282 -10.43 -8.78 -9.70
N GLU A 283 -11.23 -9.74 -9.24
CA GLU A 283 -11.13 -10.30 -7.89
C GLU A 283 -9.80 -11.04 -7.67
N ALA A 284 -9.33 -11.85 -8.62
CA ALA A 284 -8.04 -12.55 -8.52
C ALA A 284 -6.85 -11.58 -8.50
N LEU A 285 -6.90 -10.53 -9.32
CA LEU A 285 -5.85 -9.50 -9.37
C LEU A 285 -5.78 -8.70 -8.06
N ARG A 286 -6.93 -8.35 -7.48
CA ARG A 286 -7.00 -7.68 -6.18
C ARG A 286 -6.50 -8.59 -5.06
N ALA A 287 -6.94 -9.85 -5.02
CA ALA A 287 -6.45 -10.87 -4.08
C ALA A 287 -4.92 -11.02 -4.13
N ALA A 288 -4.35 -11.04 -5.35
CA ALA A 288 -2.92 -11.13 -5.57
C ALA A 288 -2.15 -9.94 -5.01
N VAL A 289 -2.61 -8.70 -5.24
CA VAL A 289 -1.99 -7.51 -4.66
C VAL A 289 -2.05 -7.58 -3.13
N VAL A 290 -3.23 -7.78 -2.55
CA VAL A 290 -3.44 -7.76 -1.09
C VAL A 290 -2.61 -8.87 -0.41
N TYR A 291 -2.68 -10.10 -0.90
CA TYR A 291 -1.95 -11.23 -0.31
C TYR A 291 -0.43 -11.01 -0.33
N ASN A 292 0.14 -10.54 -1.44
CA ASN A 292 1.59 -10.38 -1.55
C ASN A 292 2.11 -9.21 -0.70
N VAL A 293 1.31 -8.17 -0.52
CA VAL A 293 1.60 -7.06 0.40
C VAL A 293 1.59 -7.56 1.85
N LEU A 294 0.52 -8.26 2.26
CA LEU A 294 0.39 -8.77 3.63
C LEU A 294 1.48 -9.79 3.98
N LYS A 295 1.87 -10.64 3.03
CA LYS A 295 2.96 -11.60 3.26
C LYS A 295 4.36 -10.98 3.20
N GLY A 296 4.48 -9.71 2.80
CA GLY A 296 5.77 -9.04 2.62
C GLY A 296 6.56 -9.52 1.39
N TYR A 297 5.94 -10.30 0.50
CA TYR A 297 6.56 -10.69 -0.77
C TYR A 297 6.72 -9.49 -1.70
N SER A 298 5.78 -8.54 -1.63
CA SER A 298 5.90 -7.23 -2.25
C SER A 298 6.03 -6.11 -1.23
N GLY A 299 6.57 -4.98 -1.69
CA GLY A 299 6.43 -3.70 -1.00
C GLY A 299 4.97 -3.24 -1.00
N PRO A 300 4.70 -1.92 -0.98
CA PRO A 300 3.34 -1.41 -0.94
C PRO A 300 2.52 -1.86 -2.16
N GLY A 301 1.21 -2.01 -1.95
CA GLY A 301 0.26 -2.35 -3.00
C GLY A 301 -0.62 -1.19 -3.41
N VAL A 302 -1.10 -1.21 -4.65
CA VAL A 302 -2.20 -0.33 -5.09
C VAL A 302 -3.31 -1.14 -5.71
N ILE A 303 -4.52 -0.94 -5.19
CA ILE A 303 -5.76 -1.40 -5.81
C ILE A 303 -6.42 -0.19 -6.46
N THR A 304 -6.61 -0.25 -7.78
CA THR A 304 -7.41 0.75 -8.49
C THR A 304 -8.83 0.24 -8.67
N ILE A 305 -9.79 1.10 -8.34
CA ILE A 305 -11.20 0.91 -8.71
C ILE A 305 -11.49 1.96 -9.77
N GLU A 306 -11.91 1.49 -10.95
CA GLU A 306 -12.16 2.35 -12.11
C GLU A 306 -13.63 2.77 -12.18
N ASP A 307 -13.91 3.78 -13.00
CA ASP A 307 -15.24 4.35 -13.24
C ASP A 307 -15.93 4.82 -11.95
N CYS A 308 -15.17 5.48 -11.07
CA CYS A 308 -15.69 6.13 -9.87
C CYS A 308 -16.21 7.55 -10.15
N ASP A 309 -16.07 8.04 -11.39
CA ASP A 309 -16.63 9.30 -11.87
C ASP A 309 -18.10 9.11 -12.26
N TYR A 310 -18.97 9.10 -11.25
CA TYR A 310 -20.40 8.90 -11.44
C TYR A 310 -21.17 10.21 -11.25
N HIS A 311 -21.66 10.80 -12.34
CA HIS A 311 -22.55 11.96 -12.30
C HIS A 311 -23.68 11.83 -13.35
N ASP A 312 -24.33 10.66 -13.37
CA ASP A 312 -25.37 10.30 -14.34
C ASP A 312 -26.79 10.78 -13.96
N GLY A 313 -26.91 11.62 -12.93
CA GLY A 313 -28.19 12.11 -12.41
C GLY A 313 -28.98 11.07 -11.60
N SER A 314 -28.38 9.92 -11.26
CA SER A 314 -28.98 8.84 -10.47
C SER A 314 -28.09 8.43 -9.30
N SER A 315 -28.63 7.65 -8.35
CA SER A 315 -27.80 7.04 -7.31
C SER A 315 -27.19 5.72 -7.75
N THR A 316 -27.73 5.09 -8.80
CA THR A 316 -27.52 3.66 -9.08
C THR A 316 -26.06 3.33 -9.36
N THR A 317 -25.40 4.09 -10.23
CA THR A 317 -23.99 3.87 -10.58
C THR A 317 -23.08 4.14 -9.38
N GLY A 318 -23.32 5.24 -8.66
CA GLY A 318 -22.56 5.58 -7.46
C GLY A 318 -22.72 4.57 -6.33
N ASP A 319 -23.96 4.14 -6.05
CA ASP A 319 -24.27 3.11 -5.06
C ASP A 319 -23.55 1.80 -5.37
N ALA A 320 -23.53 1.39 -6.65
CA ALA A 320 -22.85 0.19 -7.10
C ALA A 320 -21.31 0.28 -6.93
N LYS A 321 -20.73 1.44 -7.24
CA LYS A 321 -19.27 1.68 -7.11
C LYS A 321 -18.83 1.80 -5.66
N ASP A 322 -19.61 2.50 -4.83
CA ASP A 322 -19.40 2.57 -3.39
C ASP A 322 -19.49 1.17 -2.74
N LEU A 323 -20.44 0.33 -3.17
CA LEU A 323 -20.56 -1.05 -2.71
C LEU A 323 -19.37 -1.91 -3.15
N GLU A 324 -18.94 -1.78 -4.41
CA GLU A 324 -17.75 -2.46 -4.93
C GLU A 324 -16.52 -2.12 -4.09
N PHE A 325 -16.31 -0.83 -3.81
CA PHE A 325 -15.21 -0.37 -2.98
C PHE A 325 -15.31 -0.88 -1.53
N GLY A 326 -16.48 -0.76 -0.90
CA GLY A 326 -16.70 -1.25 0.46
C GLY A 326 -16.39 -2.74 0.60
N ARG A 327 -16.80 -3.55 -0.39
CA ARG A 327 -16.49 -4.98 -0.43
C ARG A 327 -15.00 -5.26 -0.55
N GLU A 328 -14.30 -4.56 -1.44
CA GLU A 328 -12.86 -4.80 -1.60
C GLU A 328 -12.05 -4.34 -0.38
N LEU A 329 -12.38 -3.18 0.20
CA LEU A 329 -11.76 -2.71 1.44
C LEU A 329 -11.95 -3.73 2.57
N GLY A 330 -13.18 -4.24 2.72
CA GLY A 330 -13.48 -5.24 3.74
C GLY A 330 -12.81 -6.59 3.47
N ARG A 331 -12.69 -7.04 2.22
CA ARG A 331 -11.90 -8.25 1.86
C ARG A 331 -10.42 -8.09 2.19
N ALA A 332 -9.84 -6.92 1.93
CA ALA A 332 -8.43 -6.67 2.26
C ALA A 332 -8.18 -6.76 3.77
N VAL A 333 -9.05 -6.17 4.59
CA VAL A 333 -8.99 -6.24 6.05
C VAL A 333 -9.32 -7.65 6.56
N ALA A 334 -10.29 -8.34 5.97
CA ALA A 334 -10.62 -9.72 6.31
C ALA A 334 -9.42 -10.66 6.06
N LEU A 335 -8.68 -10.45 4.97
CA LEU A 335 -7.47 -11.23 4.68
C LEU A 335 -6.33 -10.87 5.64
N ALA A 336 -6.16 -9.59 5.97
CA ALA A 336 -5.22 -9.16 7.00
C ALA A 336 -5.52 -9.83 8.36
N HIS A 337 -6.80 -9.94 8.70
CA HIS A 337 -7.26 -10.64 9.89
C HIS A 337 -7.01 -12.14 9.86
N ALA A 338 -7.36 -12.81 8.75
CA ALA A 338 -7.10 -14.24 8.59
C ALA A 338 -5.60 -14.59 8.62
N LEU A 339 -4.73 -13.63 8.31
CA LEU A 339 -3.27 -13.76 8.36
C LEU A 339 -2.65 -13.18 9.64
N GLU A 340 -3.46 -12.68 10.58
CA GLU A 340 -3.02 -12.00 11.82
C GLU A 340 -1.95 -10.92 11.57
N THR A 341 -2.06 -10.21 10.44
CA THR A 341 -1.06 -9.25 9.98
C THR A 341 -1.65 -7.84 10.05
N PRO A 342 -0.98 -6.85 10.67
CA PRO A 342 -1.45 -5.47 10.64
C PRO A 342 -1.50 -4.93 9.21
N LEU A 343 -2.33 -3.94 8.95
CA LEU A 343 -2.46 -3.35 7.62
C LEU A 343 -2.72 -1.84 7.73
N PHE A 344 -1.84 -1.04 7.13
CA PHE A 344 -2.08 0.38 6.92
C PHE A 344 -2.73 0.61 5.57
N ILE A 345 -3.77 1.42 5.56
CA ILE A 345 -4.59 1.70 4.38
C ILE A 345 -4.61 3.19 4.11
N HIS A 346 -4.38 3.57 2.85
CA HIS A 346 -4.58 4.93 2.36
C HIS A 346 -5.59 4.91 1.22
N ILE A 347 -6.64 5.69 1.32
CA ILE A 347 -7.68 5.81 0.29
C ILE A 347 -7.56 7.21 -0.31
N ILE A 348 -7.40 7.27 -1.62
CA ILE A 348 -7.36 8.49 -2.42
C ILE A 348 -8.42 8.44 -3.51
N THR A 349 -8.86 9.62 -3.95
CA THR A 349 -9.85 9.78 -5.02
C THR A 349 -9.42 10.92 -5.92
N ASP A 350 -9.69 10.76 -7.20
CA ASP A 350 -9.46 11.78 -8.24
C ASP A 350 -10.67 12.71 -8.32
N GLY A 351 -10.80 13.60 -7.32
CA GLY A 351 -11.90 14.55 -7.22
C GLY A 351 -13.05 14.09 -6.33
N GLY A 352 -14.19 14.74 -6.49
CA GLY A 352 -15.43 14.37 -5.80
C GLY A 352 -16.66 14.70 -6.65
N VAL A 353 -17.84 14.32 -6.18
CA VAL A 353 -19.12 14.63 -6.83
C VAL A 353 -20.04 15.37 -5.88
N TYR A 354 -20.97 16.13 -6.44
CA TYR A 354 -22.04 16.77 -5.68
C TYR A 354 -23.43 16.30 -6.11
N ALA A 355 -24.32 16.24 -5.13
CA ALA A 355 -25.75 16.03 -5.31
C ALA A 355 -26.53 17.35 -5.29
N ASN A 356 -27.84 17.27 -5.53
CA ASN A 356 -28.74 18.42 -5.46
C ASN A 356 -28.66 19.17 -4.10
N SER A 357 -28.70 20.50 -4.09
CA SER A 357 -28.72 21.31 -2.87
C SER A 357 -30.09 21.38 -2.17
N GLU A 358 -31.16 21.00 -2.87
CA GLU A 358 -32.54 21.17 -2.39
C GLU A 358 -33.14 19.91 -1.75
N SER A 359 -32.51 18.74 -1.92
CA SER A 359 -32.95 17.48 -1.32
C SER A 359 -31.75 16.62 -0.93
N TYR A 360 -31.97 15.62 -0.08
CA TYR A 360 -30.96 14.60 0.25
C TYR A 360 -30.94 13.45 -0.75
N ASP A 361 -31.48 13.65 -1.96
CA ASP A 361 -31.46 12.61 -2.98
C ASP A 361 -30.04 12.45 -3.51
N ARG A 362 -29.54 11.20 -3.56
CA ARG A 362 -28.23 10.85 -4.14
C ARG A 362 -28.23 10.90 -5.67
N LYS A 363 -28.66 12.02 -6.25
CA LYS A 363 -28.59 12.27 -7.69
C LYS A 363 -27.33 13.08 -7.96
N TRP A 364 -26.32 12.43 -8.52
CA TRP A 364 -25.02 13.03 -8.78
C TRP A 364 -25.08 13.89 -10.05
N LEU A 365 -24.79 15.19 -9.90
CA LEU A 365 -25.03 16.20 -10.94
C LEU A 365 -23.76 16.65 -11.67
N GLY A 366 -22.61 16.46 -11.05
CA GLY A 366 -21.31 16.78 -11.63
C GLY A 366 -20.21 16.74 -10.58
N ASP A 367 -19.03 17.14 -11.03
CA ASP A 367 -17.81 17.13 -10.24
C ASP A 367 -17.76 18.26 -9.22
N ALA A 368 -17.03 17.99 -8.14
CA ALA A 368 -16.81 18.92 -7.05
C ALA A 368 -15.49 18.62 -6.33
N SER A 369 -14.41 19.24 -6.80
CA SER A 369 -13.07 19.18 -6.22
C SER A 369 -13.01 19.46 -4.71
N LEU A 370 -13.89 20.34 -4.22
CA LEU A 370 -14.00 20.71 -2.80
C LEU A 370 -14.89 19.76 -1.99
N HIS A 371 -15.54 18.78 -2.63
CA HIS A 371 -16.20 17.65 -1.99
C HIS A 371 -15.33 16.38 -2.06
N ALA A 372 -14.03 16.53 -2.32
CA ALA A 372 -13.07 15.45 -2.22
C ALA A 372 -12.76 15.08 -0.76
N LEU A 373 -12.30 13.85 -0.55
CA LEU A 373 -11.88 13.36 0.76
C LEU A 373 -10.78 12.32 0.60
N SER A 374 -9.83 12.26 1.52
CA SER A 374 -8.92 11.12 1.65
C SER A 374 -9.10 10.45 3.01
N ILE A 375 -8.81 9.16 3.11
CA ILE A 375 -9.02 8.39 4.34
C ILE A 375 -7.75 7.61 4.68
N MET A 376 -7.39 7.60 5.96
CA MET A 376 -6.41 6.66 6.50
C MET A 376 -7.13 5.58 7.28
N GLY A 377 -6.76 4.33 7.07
CA GLY A 377 -7.24 3.19 7.82
C GLY A 377 -6.10 2.42 8.45
N PHE A 378 -6.33 1.83 9.61
CA PHE A 378 -5.40 0.91 10.22
C PHE A 378 -6.12 -0.29 10.81
N TYR A 379 -5.69 -1.48 10.38
CA TYR A 379 -6.03 -2.74 11.00
C TYR A 379 -4.88 -3.18 11.93
N ASP A 380 -5.20 -3.32 13.21
CA ASP A 380 -4.32 -3.82 14.27
C ASP A 380 -4.88 -5.15 14.81
N PRO A 381 -4.26 -6.30 14.54
CA PRO A 381 -4.73 -7.60 15.05
C PRO A 381 -4.69 -7.69 16.58
N THR A 382 -3.94 -6.82 17.26
CA THR A 382 -3.85 -6.79 18.72
C THR A 382 -4.92 -5.92 19.38
N GLY A 383 -5.54 -5.01 18.61
CA GLY A 383 -6.55 -4.06 19.10
C GLY A 383 -6.02 -3.09 20.14
N LYS A 384 -4.71 -2.83 20.17
CA LYS A 384 -4.06 -1.96 21.17
C LYS A 384 -3.91 -0.53 20.69
N THR A 385 -3.96 -0.32 19.38
CA THR A 385 -3.76 1.00 18.78
C THR A 385 -4.93 1.92 19.11
N GLU A 386 -4.62 3.06 19.70
CA GLU A 386 -5.62 4.06 20.05
C GLU A 386 -5.88 4.97 18.84
N GLN A 387 -7.15 5.24 18.54
CA GLN A 387 -7.50 6.31 17.62
C GLN A 387 -7.62 7.64 18.36
N LEU A 388 -6.64 8.51 18.15
CA LEU A 388 -6.54 9.83 18.76
C LEU A 388 -7.46 10.85 18.08
N LYS A 389 -7.71 10.70 16.76
CA LYS A 389 -8.52 11.62 15.96
C LYS A 389 -9.39 10.87 14.97
N LEU A 390 -10.61 11.37 14.76
CA LEU A 390 -11.53 10.88 13.73
C LEU A 390 -11.38 11.62 12.40
N GLN A 391 -10.86 12.84 12.45
CA GLN A 391 -10.79 13.76 11.32
C GLN A 391 -9.52 14.61 11.42
N LEU A 392 -8.82 14.77 10.31
CA LEU A 392 -7.81 15.80 10.08
C LEU A 392 -8.35 16.81 9.08
N GLY A 393 -8.05 18.09 9.32
CA GLY A 393 -8.68 19.16 8.54
C GLY A 393 -10.15 19.31 8.87
N HIS A 394 -10.86 20.11 8.07
CA HIS A 394 -12.27 20.36 8.27
C HIS A 394 -12.96 20.85 7.01
N TYR A 395 -14.29 20.67 6.99
CA TYR A 395 -15.14 21.32 6.02
C TYR A 395 -15.56 22.71 6.51
N THR A 396 -15.91 23.57 5.57
CA THR A 396 -16.58 24.83 5.84
C THR A 396 -18.02 24.55 6.28
N ARG A 397 -18.71 25.59 6.75
CA ARG A 397 -20.14 25.52 7.01
C ARG A 397 -20.95 25.08 5.78
N GLU A 398 -20.46 25.37 4.57
CA GLU A 398 -21.08 24.99 3.30
C GLU A 398 -20.74 23.57 2.85
N GLY A 399 -20.07 22.75 3.67
CA GLY A 399 -19.78 21.34 3.30
C GLY A 399 -18.60 21.17 2.34
N GLU A 400 -17.79 22.20 2.15
CA GLU A 400 -16.62 22.16 1.27
C GLU A 400 -15.32 22.02 2.06
N VAL A 401 -14.28 21.39 1.49
CA VAL A 401 -12.95 21.37 2.10
C VAL A 401 -12.47 22.80 2.39
N SER A 402 -12.11 23.06 3.65
CA SER A 402 -11.53 24.35 4.05
C SER A 402 -10.11 24.49 3.52
N LEU A 403 -9.89 25.43 2.60
CA LEU A 403 -8.56 25.78 2.07
C LEU A 403 -7.78 26.77 2.96
N SER A 404 -8.27 27.04 4.17
CA SER A 404 -7.61 27.94 5.10
C SER A 404 -6.32 27.34 5.66
N ASN A 405 -5.38 28.19 6.09
CA ASN A 405 -4.12 27.75 6.71
C ASN A 405 -4.30 26.92 7.99
N ASN A 406 -5.50 26.92 8.58
CA ASN A 406 -5.83 26.12 9.76
C ASN A 406 -6.27 24.68 9.41
N ASN A 407 -6.32 24.33 8.11
CA ASN A 407 -6.46 22.96 7.66
C ASN A 407 -5.08 22.43 7.21
N PRO A 408 -4.39 21.64 8.05
CA PRO A 408 -3.03 21.20 7.78
C PRO A 408 -2.94 20.12 6.67
N VAL A 409 -4.08 19.57 6.26
CA VAL A 409 -4.21 18.54 5.22
C VAL A 409 -5.01 19.04 4.02
N ALA A 410 -5.22 20.35 3.88
CA ALA A 410 -6.04 20.91 2.79
C ALA A 410 -5.55 20.47 1.40
N ASN A 411 -4.24 20.29 1.23
CA ASN A 411 -3.59 19.89 -0.02
C ASN A 411 -2.83 18.56 0.11
N GLU A 412 -2.34 18.06 -1.02
CA GLU A 412 -1.66 16.77 -1.14
C GLU A 412 -0.40 16.71 -0.27
N ALA A 413 0.38 17.79 -0.21
CA ALA A 413 1.59 17.83 0.60
C ALA A 413 1.29 17.69 2.10
N GLY A 414 0.21 18.31 2.58
CA GLY A 414 -0.28 18.17 3.95
C GLY A 414 -0.80 16.76 4.24
N MET A 415 -1.64 16.25 3.36
CA MET A 415 -2.17 14.89 3.42
C MET A 415 -1.07 13.83 3.45
N ILE A 416 -0.09 13.90 2.55
CA ILE A 416 1.04 12.98 2.46
C ILE A 416 1.90 13.02 3.74
N LYS A 417 2.12 14.21 4.31
CA LYS A 417 2.78 14.33 5.62
C LYS A 417 2.01 13.60 6.70
N ALA A 418 0.68 13.67 6.70
CA ALA A 418 -0.15 13.00 7.69
C ALA A 418 -0.06 11.47 7.56
N VAL A 419 -0.20 10.95 6.34
CA VAL A 419 -0.06 9.52 6.03
C VAL A 419 1.32 9.01 6.46
N LEU A 420 2.38 9.69 6.04
CA LEU A 420 3.74 9.29 6.35
C LEU A 420 4.06 9.35 7.85
N SER A 421 3.57 10.38 8.54
CA SER A 421 3.80 10.53 9.99
C SER A 421 3.12 9.42 10.78
N ASN A 422 1.85 9.10 10.47
CA ASN A 422 1.13 8.01 11.12
C ASN A 422 1.74 6.65 10.80
N TYR A 423 2.07 6.40 9.54
CA TYR A 423 2.71 5.14 9.13
C TYR A 423 4.03 4.92 9.86
N LEU A 424 4.90 5.94 9.92
CA LEU A 424 6.20 5.82 10.59
C LEU A 424 6.07 5.77 12.11
N ALA A 425 5.11 6.47 12.71
CA ALA A 425 4.81 6.34 14.15
C ALA A 425 4.43 4.90 14.53
N LEU A 426 3.52 4.28 13.78
CA LEU A 426 3.10 2.88 14.00
C LEU A 426 4.24 1.88 13.79
N ASN A 427 5.27 2.23 13.02
CA ASN A 427 6.49 1.43 12.85
C ASN A 427 7.62 1.79 13.84
N GLY A 428 7.41 2.75 14.75
CA GLY A 428 8.43 3.23 15.69
C GLY A 428 9.58 4.01 15.03
N LEU A 429 9.30 4.70 13.92
CA LEU A 429 10.26 5.40 13.05
C LEU A 429 9.95 6.90 12.88
N GLU A 430 9.05 7.47 13.68
CA GLU A 430 8.65 8.88 13.61
C GLU A 430 9.83 9.87 13.69
N GLY A 431 10.89 9.54 14.44
CA GLY A 431 12.11 10.36 14.53
C GLY A 431 12.98 10.37 13.27
N ASN A 432 12.75 9.45 12.32
CA ASN A 432 13.59 9.26 11.14
C ASN A 432 12.95 9.75 9.84
N ILE A 433 11.78 10.41 9.89
CA ILE A 433 11.03 10.84 8.69
C ILE A 433 11.93 11.55 7.66
N GLN A 434 12.71 12.55 8.10
CA GLN A 434 13.58 13.32 7.21
C GLN A 434 14.70 12.47 6.60
N GLU A 435 15.32 11.60 7.40
CA GLU A 435 16.40 10.72 6.93
C GLU A 435 15.88 9.72 5.91
N LEU A 436 14.73 9.11 6.19
CA LEU A 436 14.14 8.04 5.39
C LEU A 436 13.55 8.56 4.08
N THR A 437 12.90 9.73 4.10
CA THR A 437 12.12 10.19 2.94
C THR A 437 12.68 11.45 2.28
N GLY A 438 13.49 12.22 3.01
CA GLY A 438 13.88 13.58 2.63
C GLY A 438 12.83 14.65 2.98
N MET A 439 11.66 14.26 3.50
CA MET A 439 10.63 15.21 3.92
C MET A 439 10.92 15.76 5.30
N ARG A 440 11.00 17.09 5.42
CA ARG A 440 11.11 17.76 6.71
C ARG A 440 9.71 18.04 7.26
N ILE A 441 9.40 17.45 8.41
CA ILE A 441 8.18 17.70 9.18
C ILE A 441 8.62 18.22 10.55
N GLN A 442 8.05 19.33 11.01
CA GLN A 442 8.36 19.85 12.34
C GLN A 442 7.71 18.94 13.39
N PRO A 443 8.35 18.68 14.54
CA PRO A 443 7.79 17.81 15.58
C PRO A 443 6.36 18.19 16.00
N ALA A 444 6.09 19.48 16.21
CA ALA A 444 4.74 19.95 16.55
C ALA A 444 3.68 19.61 15.48
N THR A 445 4.08 19.58 14.20
CA THR A 445 3.21 19.16 13.10
C THR A 445 2.95 17.66 13.11
N ILE A 446 3.90 16.84 13.58
CA ILE A 446 3.70 15.38 13.68
C ILE A 446 2.56 15.09 14.67
N ASP A 447 2.57 15.72 15.84
CA ASP A 447 1.52 15.57 16.85
C ASP A 447 0.15 16.11 16.35
N GLU A 448 0.17 17.21 15.59
CA GLU A 448 -1.02 17.76 14.95
C GLU A 448 -1.61 16.81 13.90
N LEU A 449 -0.78 16.04 13.20
CA LEU A 449 -1.21 15.09 12.17
C LEU A 449 -1.44 13.68 12.70
N ARG A 450 -1.12 13.38 13.96
CA ARG A 450 -1.26 12.04 14.55
C ARG A 450 -2.74 11.68 14.72
N VAL A 451 -3.10 10.54 14.13
CA VAL A 451 -4.43 9.91 14.15
C VAL A 451 -4.39 8.63 14.97
N PHE A 452 -3.31 7.84 14.84
CA PHE A 452 -3.13 6.58 15.54
C PHE A 452 -2.03 6.69 16.61
N GLY A 453 -2.32 6.18 17.81
CA GLY A 453 -1.53 6.29 19.04
C GLY A 453 -0.73 5.06 19.33
#